data_AF-A0A1M3NB34-F1
#
_entry.id   AF-A0A1M3NB34-F1
#
_cell.length_a   1.000
_cell.length_b   1.000
_cell.length_c   1.000
_cell.angle_alpha   90.00
_cell.angle_beta   90.00
_cell.angle_gamma   90.00
#
_symmetry.space_group_name_H-M   'P 1'
#
loop_
_entity.id
_entity.type
_entity.pdbx_description
1 polymer ?
#
loop_
_entity_poly.entity_id
_entity_poly.type
_entity_poly.pdbx_seq_one_letter_code
_entity_poly.pdbx_strand_id
1 'polypeptide(L)'
;MKVDVTRAKALAFTMATIAAATFAWTGCDSHDDDGHSHGGDGGGGGHTSPYPACNAITAACHEVDVGEGEIHDCHDTAHSAKSDSDCTGIKERCLDICGQAKADAGASDDGGEEHDGGH
;
A
#
# COMPACT_ATOMS: atom_id res chain seq x y z
N MET A 1 -16.56 -29.44 16.09
CA MET A 1 -17.54 -28.36 15.80
C MET A 1 -16.73 -27.11 15.50
N LYS A 2 -16.39 -26.88 14.23
CA LYS A 2 -15.70 -25.68 13.74
C LYS A 2 -16.77 -24.90 12.99
N VAL A 3 -17.12 -23.71 13.50
CA VAL A 3 -18.09 -22.84 12.86
C VAL A 3 -17.28 -21.91 11.98
N ASP A 4 -17.35 -22.15 10.67
CA ASP A 4 -16.80 -21.28 9.64
C ASP A 4 -17.53 -19.94 9.68
N VAL A 5 -16.89 -18.94 10.31
CA VAL A 5 -17.33 -17.53 10.28
C VAL A 5 -16.84 -16.91 8.98
N THR A 6 -17.46 -17.33 7.88
CA THR A 6 -17.29 -16.67 6.58
C THR A 6 -18.65 -16.15 6.16
N ARG A 7 -18.68 -14.92 5.65
CA ARG A 7 -19.78 -14.24 4.95
C ARG A 7 -20.69 -13.35 5.81
N ALA A 8 -20.29 -12.09 5.93
CA ALA A 8 -21.24 -10.97 5.87
C ALA A 8 -20.53 -9.62 5.55
N LYS A 9 -19.68 -9.56 4.51
CA LYS A 9 -19.36 -8.27 3.87
C LYS A 9 -20.55 -7.92 2.96
N ALA A 10 -21.61 -7.36 3.54
CA ALA A 10 -22.73 -6.82 2.79
C ALA A 10 -22.35 -5.44 2.24
N LEU A 11 -22.23 -5.42 0.91
CA LEU A 11 -22.07 -4.28 0.04
C LEU A 11 -23.05 -3.16 0.40
N ALA A 12 -22.51 -1.97 0.66
CA ALA A 12 -23.27 -0.71 0.60
C ALA A 12 -22.41 0.32 -0.15
N PHE A 13 -22.28 0.11 -1.46
CA PHE A 13 -21.84 1.14 -2.39
C PHE A 13 -23.03 2.07 -2.66
N THR A 14 -23.08 3.21 -1.99
CA THR A 14 -24.04 4.28 -2.31
C THR A 14 -23.31 5.44 -2.96
N MET A 15 -23.68 5.67 -4.21
CA MET A 15 -23.22 6.71 -5.12
C MET A 15 -23.47 8.15 -4.64
N ALA A 16 -22.66 9.04 -5.23
CA ALA A 16 -22.96 10.41 -5.66
C ALA A 16 -22.96 11.53 -4.61
N THR A 17 -22.08 12.51 -4.82
CA THR A 17 -22.48 13.79 -5.44
C THR A 17 -21.24 14.60 -5.83
N ILE A 18 -21.09 14.89 -7.12
CA ILE A 18 -20.15 15.87 -7.65
C ILE A 18 -20.84 17.23 -7.50
N ALA A 19 -20.33 18.08 -6.62
CA ALA A 19 -20.67 19.50 -6.59
C ALA A 19 -19.46 20.30 -7.07
N ALA A 20 -19.48 20.66 -8.35
CA ALA A 20 -18.61 21.70 -8.89
C ALA A 20 -19.13 23.07 -8.41
N ALA A 21 -18.27 23.87 -7.78
CA ALA A 21 -18.49 25.29 -7.57
C ALA A 21 -17.21 26.07 -7.90
N THR A 22 -17.40 27.08 -8.73
CA THR A 22 -16.43 27.88 -9.48
C THR A 22 -15.80 29.02 -8.67
N PHE A 23 -14.51 29.26 -8.92
CA PHE A 23 -13.79 30.55 -9.08
C PHE A 23 -14.22 31.83 -8.30
N ALA A 24 -13.27 32.44 -7.57
CA ALA A 24 -12.83 33.83 -7.76
C ALA A 24 -11.61 34.20 -6.87
N TRP A 25 -10.67 34.96 -7.42
CA TRP A 25 -9.42 35.46 -6.85
C TRP A 25 -9.56 36.64 -5.87
N THR A 26 -8.73 36.66 -4.82
CA THR A 26 -8.08 37.82 -4.16
C THR A 26 -6.87 37.23 -3.40
N GLY A 27 -5.59 37.59 -3.56
CA GLY A 27 -5.00 38.93 -3.58
C GLY A 27 -3.97 39.00 -2.44
N CYS A 28 -2.68 38.86 -2.80
CA CYS A 28 -1.43 39.35 -2.18
C CYS A 28 -1.33 39.58 -0.64
N ASP A 29 -0.39 38.89 0.02
CA ASP A 29 0.59 39.58 0.87
C ASP A 29 1.93 38.82 0.85
N SER A 30 2.99 39.52 0.45
CA SER A 30 4.37 39.05 0.45
C SER A 30 4.99 39.45 1.79
N HIS A 31 5.06 38.51 2.73
CA HIS A 31 5.91 38.62 3.90
C HIS A 31 7.16 37.77 3.67
N ASP A 32 8.31 38.45 3.63
CA ASP A 32 9.64 37.87 3.74
C ASP A 32 9.75 37.07 5.05
N ASP A 33 9.77 35.75 4.95
CA ASP A 33 10.20 34.87 6.03
C ASP A 33 11.51 34.16 5.63
N ASP A 34 12.46 34.31 6.53
CA ASP A 34 13.85 33.91 6.52
C ASP A 34 14.15 32.57 5.84
N GLY A 35 15.12 32.65 4.92
CA GLY A 35 15.73 31.52 4.22
C GLY A 35 16.09 30.36 5.15
N HIS A 36 15.26 29.32 5.11
CA HIS A 36 15.66 27.99 5.51
C HIS A 36 16.21 27.31 4.27
N SER A 37 17.53 27.45 4.10
CA SER A 37 18.34 26.71 3.16
C SER A 37 17.87 25.25 3.10
N HIS A 38 17.31 24.84 1.96
CA HIS A 38 17.17 23.44 1.57
C HIS A 38 18.56 22.85 1.36
N GLY A 39 19.25 22.58 2.46
CA GLY A 39 20.45 21.76 2.48
C GLY A 39 20.02 20.30 2.52
N GLY A 40 20.07 19.62 1.38
CA GLY A 40 19.83 18.18 1.34
C GLY A 40 19.46 17.66 -0.05
N ASP A 41 20.40 17.73 -0.97
CA ASP A 41 20.44 16.88 -2.16
C ASP A 41 20.47 15.41 -1.71
N GLY A 42 19.47 14.59 -2.07
CA GLY A 42 19.50 13.16 -1.79
C GLY A 42 18.16 12.41 -1.74
N GLY A 43 17.48 12.26 -2.88
CA GLY A 43 16.70 11.05 -3.19
C GLY A 43 15.25 10.95 -2.67
N GLY A 44 14.30 11.13 -3.59
CA GLY A 44 13.02 10.40 -3.60
C GLY A 44 12.04 10.68 -2.46
N GLY A 45 11.12 11.62 -2.67
CA GLY A 45 9.88 11.74 -1.89
C GLY A 45 8.90 10.58 -2.14
N GLY A 46 9.35 9.35 -1.91
CA GLY A 46 8.55 8.14 -2.04
C GLY A 46 8.74 7.26 -0.82
N HIS A 47 7.71 7.16 0.01
CA HIS A 47 7.39 6.03 0.91
C HIS A 47 8.56 5.24 1.54
N THR A 48 9.66 5.90 1.91
CA THR A 48 10.87 5.24 2.42
C THR A 48 10.98 5.44 3.93
N SER A 49 10.92 4.34 4.68
CA SER A 49 11.16 4.36 6.13
C SER A 49 12.64 4.60 6.43
N PRO A 50 13.01 5.38 7.46
CA PRO A 50 14.41 5.53 7.90
C PRO A 50 14.99 4.23 8.49
N TYR A 51 14.14 3.23 8.71
CA TYR A 51 14.49 1.93 9.27
C TYR A 51 14.69 0.90 8.16
N PRO A 52 15.90 0.36 7.96
CA PRO A 52 16.20 -0.54 6.85
C PRO A 52 15.34 -1.82 6.82
N ALA A 53 14.96 -2.37 7.97
CA ALA A 53 14.06 -3.53 8.01
C ALA A 53 12.65 -3.16 7.52
N CYS A 54 12.13 -2.01 7.93
CA CYS A 54 10.82 -1.53 7.49
C CYS A 54 10.82 -1.20 5.99
N ASN A 55 11.86 -0.55 5.50
CA ASN A 55 12.00 -0.21 4.08
C ASN A 55 11.96 -1.47 3.19
N ALA A 56 12.63 -2.55 3.60
CA ALA A 56 12.57 -3.82 2.90
C ALA A 56 11.14 -4.38 2.82
N ILE A 57 10.36 -4.29 3.90
CA ILE A 57 8.96 -4.74 3.93
C ILE A 57 8.11 -3.85 3.02
N THR A 58 8.19 -2.53 3.17
CA THR A 58 7.43 -1.58 2.34
C THR A 58 7.71 -1.82 0.85
N ALA A 59 8.97 -1.90 0.45
CA ALA A 59 9.34 -2.14 -0.95
C ALA A 59 8.85 -3.51 -1.48
N ALA A 60 8.86 -4.55 -0.63
CA ALA A 60 8.37 -5.87 -1.03
C ALA A 60 6.85 -5.89 -1.18
N CYS A 61 6.11 -5.20 -0.32
CA CYS A 61 4.65 -5.30 -0.27
C CYS A 61 3.92 -4.22 -1.09
N HIS A 62 4.56 -3.08 -1.38
CA HIS A 62 3.91 -1.91 -1.99
C HIS A 62 3.12 -2.22 -3.28
N GLU A 63 3.69 -3.02 -4.18
CA GLU A 63 3.07 -3.33 -5.47
C GLU A 63 1.90 -4.31 -5.38
N VAL A 64 1.84 -5.10 -4.30
CA VAL A 64 0.83 -6.16 -4.10
C VAL A 64 -0.14 -5.84 -2.97
N ASP A 65 0.04 -4.72 -2.27
CA ASP A 65 -0.89 -4.27 -1.27
C ASP A 65 -2.14 -3.66 -1.93
N VAL A 66 -3.28 -4.32 -1.72
CA VAL A 66 -4.59 -3.88 -2.22
C VAL A 66 -5.36 -3.02 -1.22
N GLY A 67 -4.76 -2.67 -0.08
CA GLY A 67 -5.35 -1.88 0.99
C GLY A 67 -6.15 -2.67 2.03
N GLU A 68 -6.10 -4.01 1.98
CA GLU A 68 -6.66 -4.88 3.02
C GLU A 68 -5.90 -6.22 3.15
N GLY A 69 -6.08 -6.90 4.29
CA GLY A 69 -5.52 -8.23 4.54
C GLY A 69 -4.09 -8.22 5.09
N GLU A 70 -3.48 -9.41 5.17
CA GLU A 70 -2.18 -9.59 5.85
C GLU A 70 -1.03 -8.83 5.16
N ILE A 71 -1.09 -8.63 3.84
CA ILE A 71 -0.11 -7.81 3.10
C ILE A 71 -0.24 -6.35 3.50
N HIS A 72 -1.46 -5.84 3.60
CA HIS A 72 -1.73 -4.48 4.05
C HIS A 72 -1.25 -4.28 5.49
N ASP A 73 -1.49 -5.24 6.38
CA ASP A 73 -1.02 -5.18 7.76
C ASP A 73 0.52 -5.10 7.84
N CYS A 74 1.21 -5.86 6.99
CA CYS A 74 2.68 -5.79 6.85
C CYS A 74 3.15 -4.42 6.31
N HIS A 75 2.50 -3.91 5.26
CA HIS A 75 2.83 -2.63 4.65
C HIS A 75 2.56 -1.44 5.59
N ASP A 76 1.41 -1.43 6.27
CA ASP A 76 1.02 -0.39 7.22
C ASP A 76 1.90 -0.42 8.47
N THR A 77 2.21 -1.60 9.01
CA THR A 77 3.13 -1.72 10.16
C THR A 77 4.50 -1.15 9.82
N ALA A 78 5.03 -1.43 8.62
CA ALA A 78 6.31 -0.88 8.17
C ALA A 78 6.27 0.64 7.98
N HIS A 79 5.13 1.19 7.56
CA HIS A 79 4.89 2.64 7.47
C HIS A 79 4.76 3.33 8.84
N SER A 80 4.10 2.67 9.79
CA SER A 80 3.77 3.21 11.10
C SER A 80 4.85 2.97 12.15
N ALA A 81 5.84 2.13 11.85
CA ALA A 81 6.96 1.79 12.73
C ALA A 81 7.68 3.01 13.30
N LYS A 82 8.10 2.90 14.56
CA LYS A 82 8.85 3.94 15.29
C LYS A 82 10.30 3.55 15.51
N SER A 83 10.66 2.32 15.15
CA SER A 83 12.00 1.79 15.25
C SER A 83 12.21 0.61 14.28
N ASP A 84 13.46 0.29 13.99
CA ASP A 84 13.80 -0.89 13.18
C ASP A 84 13.43 -2.22 13.85
N SER A 85 13.34 -2.22 15.19
CA SER A 85 12.91 -3.37 15.98
C SER A 85 11.45 -3.76 15.71
N ASP A 86 10.59 -2.78 15.38
CA ASP A 86 9.17 -3.03 15.09
C ASP A 86 9.02 -3.89 13.83
N CYS A 87 9.93 -3.71 12.86
CA CYS A 87 9.91 -4.42 11.59
C CYS A 87 10.77 -5.67 11.59
N THR A 88 11.89 -5.70 12.33
CA THR A 88 12.81 -6.85 12.35
C THR A 88 12.10 -8.15 12.77
N GLY A 89 11.18 -8.09 13.73
CA GLY A 89 10.44 -9.27 14.21
C GLY A 89 9.41 -9.83 13.23
N ILE A 90 8.94 -9.02 12.27
CA ILE A 90 7.91 -9.41 11.29
C ILE A 90 8.46 -9.54 9.86
N LYS A 91 9.69 -9.07 9.64
CA LYS A 91 10.31 -8.94 8.31
C LYS A 91 10.24 -10.21 7.50
N GLU A 92 10.73 -11.33 8.03
CA GLU A 92 10.80 -12.59 7.28
C GLU A 92 9.41 -13.07 6.84
N ARG A 93 8.42 -13.04 7.75
CA ARG A 93 7.03 -13.38 7.43
C ARG A 93 6.45 -12.45 6.36
N CYS A 94 6.64 -11.15 6.51
CA CYS A 94 6.09 -10.18 5.57
C CYS A 94 6.73 -10.29 4.17
N LEU A 95 8.04 -10.51 4.10
CA LEU A 95 8.73 -10.72 2.83
C LEU A 95 8.27 -11.99 2.11
N ASP A 96 8.00 -13.06 2.86
CA ASP A 96 7.49 -14.32 2.31
C ASP A 96 6.08 -14.15 1.72
N ILE A 97 5.13 -13.59 2.48
CA ILE A 97 3.75 -13.40 2.03
C ILE A 97 3.70 -12.46 0.81
N CYS A 98 4.41 -11.33 0.86
CA CYS A 98 4.44 -10.38 -0.25
C CYS A 98 5.16 -10.95 -1.48
N GLY A 99 6.20 -11.79 -1.27
CA GLY A 99 6.89 -12.51 -2.34
C GLY A 99 5.99 -13.54 -3.04
N GLN A 100 5.21 -14.31 -2.28
CA GLN A 100 4.23 -15.25 -2.82
C GLN A 100 3.16 -14.52 -3.64
N ALA A 101 2.59 -13.45 -3.10
CA ALA A 101 1.58 -12.67 -3.82
C ALA A 101 2.10 -12.08 -5.16
N LYS A 102 3.37 -11.67 -5.22
CA LYS A 102 4.01 -11.25 -6.47
C LYS A 102 4.14 -12.40 -7.47
N ALA A 103 4.49 -13.60 -7.00
CA ALA A 103 4.59 -14.78 -7.84
C ALA A 103 3.21 -15.21 -8.38
N ASP A 104 2.17 -15.19 -7.54
CA ASP A 104 0.79 -15.50 -7.94
C ASP A 104 0.25 -14.50 -8.98
N ALA A 105 0.56 -13.21 -8.82
CA ALA A 105 0.19 -12.19 -9.79
C ALA A 105 0.82 -12.42 -11.18
N GLY A 106 1.99 -13.05 -11.24
CA GLY A 106 2.68 -13.40 -12.50
C GLY A 106 2.35 -14.78 -13.06
N ALA A 107 1.65 -15.63 -12.30
CA ALA A 107 1.29 -16.99 -12.73
C ALA A 107 0.00 -17.04 -13.59
N SER A 108 -0.57 -15.88 -13.94
CA SER A 108 -1.88 -15.79 -14.61
C SER A 108 -1.87 -16.10 -16.12
N ASP A 109 -0.72 -16.40 -16.73
CA ASP A 109 -0.59 -16.44 -18.20
C ASP A 109 -0.21 -17.80 -18.84
N ASP A 110 -0.17 -18.93 -18.10
CA ASP A 110 0.20 -20.24 -18.67
C ASP A 110 -0.78 -21.39 -18.35
N GLY A 111 -2.07 -21.07 -18.21
CA GLY A 111 -3.13 -22.04 -17.90
C GLY A 111 -4.34 -21.99 -18.84
N GLY A 112 -4.11 -21.74 -20.14
CA GLY A 112 -5.15 -21.81 -21.16
C GLY A 112 -5.67 -23.25 -21.34
N GLU A 113 -6.91 -23.45 -20.92
CA GLU A 113 -7.93 -24.34 -21.54
C GLU A 113 -7.54 -25.78 -21.90
N GLU A 114 -7.79 -26.70 -20.97
CA GLU A 114 -8.29 -28.04 -21.29
C GLU A 114 -9.74 -28.17 -20.82
N HIS A 115 -10.68 -27.57 -21.56
CA HIS A 115 -12.08 -27.99 -21.50
C HIS A 115 -12.29 -29.14 -22.48
N ASP A 116 -11.99 -30.35 -22.01
CA ASP A 116 -12.54 -31.60 -22.56
C ASP A 116 -14.05 -31.58 -22.36
N GLY A 117 -14.77 -31.29 -23.44
CA GLY A 117 -16.23 -31.20 -23.47
C GLY A 117 -16.76 -31.94 -24.69
N GLY A 118 -16.73 -33.26 -24.64
CA GLY A 118 -17.43 -34.10 -25.61
C GLY A 118 -18.95 -33.90 -25.56
N HIS A 119 -19.58 -34.01 -26.73
CA HIS A 119 -20.86 -34.69 -27.00
C HIS A 119 -20.95 -35.00 -28.50
#